data_AF-A0A3L7UDD2-F1
#
_entry.id   AF-A0A3L7UDD2-F1
#
_cell.length_a   1.000
_cell.length_b   1.000
_cell.length_c   1.000
_cell.angle_alpha   90.00
_cell.angle_beta   90.00
_cell.angle_gamma   90.00
#
_symmetry.space_group_name_H-M   'P 1'
#
loop_
_entity.id
_entity.type
_entity.pdbx_description
1 polymer ?
#
loop_
_entity_poly.entity_id
_entity_poly.type
_entity_poly.pdbx_seq_one_letter_code
_entity_poly.pdbx_strand_id
1 'polypeptide(L)'
;MACRFLFSLALLVGVNASPIPLAVSAETVAFPRATIDLGVVVSDLEKSIRFYTEGVGFRELKGFDVSAEIARTAGLTDSKPLAVRVLVLGEGPDATKLKLMQVAGTTPKGADN
;
A
#
# COMPACT_ATOMS: atom_id res chain seq x y z
N MET A 1 -80.94 1.21 34.04
CA MET A 1 -81.68 1.23 32.78
C MET A 1 -80.91 2.11 31.82
N ALA A 2 -80.48 1.78 30.61
CA ALA A 2 -80.29 0.57 29.80
C ALA A 2 -79.64 1.08 28.48
N CYS A 3 -79.23 0.17 27.59
CA CYS A 3 -78.70 0.37 26.23
C CYS A 3 -77.21 0.78 26.13
N ARG A 4 -76.26 -0.11 25.81
CA ARG A 4 -76.09 -1.12 24.74
C ARG A 4 -75.89 -0.54 23.33
N PHE A 5 -75.01 -1.24 22.61
CA PHE A 5 -74.76 -1.26 21.15
C PHE A 5 -73.71 -0.28 20.64
N LEU A 6 -72.46 -0.76 20.47
CA LEU A 6 -71.89 -1.38 19.25
C LEU A 6 -71.66 -0.33 18.17
N PHE A 7 -70.43 -0.13 17.72
CA PHE A 7 -70.08 -0.07 16.29
C PHE A 7 -68.56 0.09 16.07
N SER A 8 -68.06 -0.78 15.18
CA SER A 8 -66.91 -0.62 14.29
C SER A 8 -65.49 -0.50 14.85
N LEU A 9 -64.83 -1.66 14.84
CA LEU A 9 -63.53 -1.92 14.20
C LEU A 9 -63.04 -0.80 13.25
N ALA A 10 -62.06 -0.02 13.70
CA ALA A 10 -61.17 0.73 12.83
C ALA A 10 -59.77 0.10 12.95
N LEU A 11 -59.42 -0.73 11.97
CA LEU A 11 -58.08 -1.30 11.81
C LEU A 11 -57.13 -0.16 11.42
N LEU A 12 -56.42 0.41 12.39
CA LEU A 12 -55.29 1.32 12.15
C LEU A 12 -54.13 0.51 11.58
N VAL A 13 -54.00 0.46 10.25
CA VAL A 13 -52.75 0.07 9.61
C VAL A 13 -51.78 1.25 9.77
N GLY A 14 -51.00 1.20 10.85
CA GLY A 14 -49.90 2.12 11.05
C GLY A 14 -48.82 1.89 10.00
N VAL A 15 -48.77 2.77 8.99
CA VAL A 15 -47.58 2.91 8.13
C VAL A 15 -46.45 3.40 9.01
N ASN A 16 -45.67 2.47 9.54
CA ASN A 16 -44.39 2.79 10.17
C ASN A 16 -43.42 3.12 9.05
N ALA A 17 -43.18 4.41 8.84
CA ALA A 17 -42.10 4.92 7.99
C ALA A 17 -40.76 4.66 8.70
N SER A 18 -40.33 3.40 8.75
CA SER A 18 -38.96 3.08 9.13
C SER A 18 -38.03 3.57 8.01
N PRO A 19 -37.03 4.42 8.32
CA PRO A 19 -36.03 4.81 7.33
C PRO A 19 -35.26 3.56 6.90
N ILE A 20 -35.36 3.21 5.63
CA ILE A 20 -34.53 2.16 5.03
C ILE A 20 -33.09 2.69 5.05
N PRO A 21 -32.15 2.03 5.74
CA PRO A 21 -30.75 2.44 5.66
C PRO A 21 -30.29 2.27 4.21
N LEU A 22 -29.95 3.38 3.56
CA LEU A 22 -29.22 3.39 2.30
C LEU A 22 -27.86 2.75 2.56
N ALA A 23 -27.72 1.47 2.23
CA ALA A 23 -26.44 0.81 2.17
C ALA A 23 -25.65 1.42 1.00
N VAL A 24 -24.81 2.41 1.31
CA VAL A 24 -23.77 2.86 0.39
C VAL A 24 -22.82 1.67 0.23
N SER A 25 -22.88 1.02 -0.93
CA SER A 25 -21.86 0.07 -1.35
C SER A 25 -20.56 0.85 -1.51
N ALA A 26 -19.72 0.86 -0.48
CA ALA A 26 -18.37 1.40 -0.57
C ALA A 26 -17.62 0.54 -1.60
N GLU A 27 -17.36 1.09 -2.79
CA GLU A 27 -16.43 0.47 -3.73
C GLU A 27 -15.10 0.25 -3.01
N THR A 28 -14.53 -0.95 -3.19
CA THR A 28 -13.21 -1.25 -2.67
C THR A 28 -12.23 -0.24 -3.23
N VAL A 29 -11.66 0.60 -2.35
CA VAL A 29 -10.65 1.58 -2.76
C VAL A 29 -9.44 0.80 -3.28
N ALA A 30 -9.25 0.79 -4.60
CA ALA A 30 -8.21 0.02 -5.27
C ALA A 30 -6.78 0.45 -4.84
N PHE A 31 -6.63 1.70 -4.37
CA PHE A 31 -5.36 2.26 -3.92
C PHE A 31 -5.56 2.96 -2.57
N PRO A 32 -5.25 2.28 -1.44
CA PRO A 32 -5.51 2.83 -0.12
C PRO A 32 -4.64 4.04 0.23
N ARG A 33 -3.60 4.33 -0.56
CA ARG A 33 -2.66 5.43 -0.34
C ARG A 33 -2.25 6.07 -1.67
N ALA A 34 -1.96 7.37 -1.64
CA ALA A 34 -1.50 8.13 -2.80
C ALA A 34 0.01 8.00 -3.08
N THR A 35 0.78 7.31 -2.22
CA THR A 35 2.24 7.20 -2.35
C THR A 35 2.70 5.77 -2.60
N ILE A 36 3.85 5.66 -3.24
CA ILE A 36 4.43 4.39 -3.70
C ILE A 36 5.79 4.14 -3.05
N ASP A 37 6.21 2.87 -3.09
CA ASP A 37 7.59 2.48 -2.84
C ASP A 37 8.24 2.18 -4.19
N LEU A 38 9.34 2.87 -4.52
CA LEU A 38 10.06 2.67 -5.78
C LEU A 38 11.32 1.84 -5.56
N GLY A 39 11.47 0.74 -6.29
CA GLY A 39 12.71 -0.05 -6.34
C GLY A 39 13.61 0.40 -7.49
N VAL A 40 14.90 0.63 -7.20
CA VAL A 40 15.90 1.04 -8.19
C VAL A 40 17.13 0.16 -8.06
N VAL A 41 17.53 -0.47 -9.17
CA VAL A 41 18.79 -1.21 -9.26
C VAL A 41 19.90 -0.24 -9.63
N VAL A 42 20.95 -0.21 -8.82
CA VAL A 42 22.11 0.67 -8.99
C VAL A 42 23.39 -0.14 -9.19
N SER A 43 24.39 0.48 -9.82
CA SER A 43 25.71 -0.12 -10.02
C SER A 43 26.56 -0.14 -8.75
N ASP A 44 26.40 0.85 -7.89
CA ASP A 44 27.16 1.04 -6.64
C ASP A 44 26.22 1.51 -5.54
N LEU A 45 25.89 0.60 -4.62
CA LEU A 45 24.94 0.80 -3.55
C LEU A 45 25.40 1.87 -2.56
N GLU A 46 26.66 1.84 -2.15
CA GLU A 46 27.20 2.79 -1.17
C GLU A 46 27.25 4.21 -1.71
N LYS A 47 27.73 4.39 -2.96
CA LYS A 47 27.70 5.71 -3.62
C LYS A 47 26.29 6.23 -3.77
N SER A 48 25.35 5.36 -4.13
CA SER A 48 23.94 5.74 -4.30
C SER A 48 23.32 6.16 -2.97
N ILE A 49 23.56 5.42 -1.88
CA ILE A 49 23.08 5.81 -0.55
C ILE A 49 23.57 7.20 -0.19
N ARG A 50 24.88 7.47 -0.29
CA ARG A 50 25.44 8.81 -0.01
C ARG A 50 24.81 9.89 -0.86
N PHE A 51 24.62 9.65 -2.15
CA PHE A 51 23.95 10.61 -3.03
C PHE A 51 22.54 10.96 -2.51
N TYR A 52 21.73 9.96 -2.18
CA TYR A 52 20.37 10.21 -1.72
C TYR A 52 20.31 10.78 -0.30
N THR A 53 21.20 10.37 0.61
CA THR A 53 21.18 10.86 2.00
C THR A 53 21.83 12.22 2.15
N GLU A 54 23.03 12.43 1.58
CA GLU A 54 23.80 13.66 1.72
C GLU A 54 23.45 14.71 0.66
N GLY A 55 23.11 14.27 -0.57
CA GLY A 55 22.80 15.16 -1.68
C GLY A 55 21.33 15.57 -1.74
N VAL A 56 20.41 14.63 -1.49
CA VAL A 56 18.96 14.88 -1.63
C VAL A 56 18.26 15.06 -0.27
N GLY A 57 18.80 14.46 0.81
CA GLY A 57 18.23 14.55 2.15
C GLY A 57 17.29 13.40 2.55
N PHE A 58 17.40 12.24 1.89
CA PHE A 58 16.75 11.03 2.36
C PHE A 58 17.34 10.55 3.69
N ARG A 59 16.55 9.82 4.46
CA ARG A 59 17.01 9.10 5.65
C ARG A 59 16.98 7.60 5.41
N GLU A 60 18.01 6.91 5.87
CA GLU A 60 18.05 5.46 5.81
C GLU A 60 17.15 4.85 6.90
N LEU A 61 16.34 3.89 6.48
CA LEU A 61 15.56 3.01 7.34
C LEU A 61 16.21 1.62 7.35
N LYS A 62 15.71 0.73 8.22
CA LYS A 62 16.18 -0.66 8.26
C LYS A 62 15.98 -1.33 6.89
N GLY A 63 17.11 -1.65 6.25
CA GLY A 63 17.18 -2.49 5.07
C GLY A 63 17.02 -3.98 5.37
N PHE A 64 17.16 -4.80 4.35
CA PHE A 64 17.15 -6.25 4.46
C PHE A 64 17.96 -6.88 3.33
N ASP A 65 18.43 -8.10 3.57
CA ASP A 65 19.15 -8.89 2.57
C ASP A 65 18.28 -10.06 2.12
N VAL A 66 18.27 -10.31 0.83
CA VAL A 66 17.56 -11.42 0.19
C VAL A 66 18.60 -12.49 -0.14
N SER A 67 18.38 -13.69 0.37
CA SER A 67 19.24 -14.84 0.10
C SER A 67 19.17 -15.27 -1.36
N ALA A 68 20.22 -15.95 -1.84
CA ALA A 68 20.27 -16.53 -3.18
C ALA A 68 19.10 -17.49 -3.45
N GLU A 69 18.65 -18.24 -2.44
CA GLU A 69 17.53 -19.18 -2.57
C GLU A 69 16.22 -18.44 -2.90
N ILE A 70 15.89 -17.40 -2.11
CA ILE A 70 14.69 -16.60 -2.35
C ILE A 70 14.79 -15.88 -3.70
N ALA A 71 15.98 -15.35 -4.01
CA ALA A 71 16.21 -14.63 -5.25
C ALA A 71 16.11 -15.53 -6.50
N ARG A 72 16.55 -16.79 -6.38
CA ARG A 72 16.37 -17.84 -7.40
C ARG A 72 14.90 -18.14 -7.63
N THR A 73 14.13 -18.36 -6.55
CA THR A 73 12.69 -18.62 -6.66
C THR A 73 11.94 -17.45 -7.30
N ALA A 74 12.37 -16.22 -7.03
CA ALA A 74 11.79 -15.03 -7.64
C ALA A 74 12.15 -14.86 -9.13
N GLY A 75 13.28 -15.42 -9.59
CA GLY A 75 13.72 -15.35 -10.98
C GLY A 75 14.21 -13.97 -11.43
N LEU A 76 14.51 -13.05 -10.50
CA LEU A 76 14.78 -11.63 -10.80
C LEU A 76 16.27 -11.23 -10.79
N THR A 77 17.16 -12.08 -10.29
CA THR A 77 18.58 -11.71 -10.04
C THR A 77 19.59 -12.74 -10.53
N ASP A 78 19.21 -13.63 -11.45
CA ASP A 78 20.07 -14.74 -11.89
C ASP A 78 20.60 -15.57 -10.70
N SER A 79 19.71 -15.85 -9.75
CA SER A 79 20.00 -16.59 -8.49
C SER A 79 21.05 -15.94 -7.58
N LYS A 80 21.45 -14.69 -7.82
CA LYS A 80 22.40 -13.96 -6.97
C LYS A 80 21.68 -13.35 -5.76
N PRO A 81 22.32 -13.30 -4.58
CA PRO A 81 21.77 -12.60 -3.42
C PRO A 81 21.66 -11.10 -3.70
N LEU A 82 20.78 -10.43 -2.95
CA LEU A 82 20.48 -9.03 -3.15
C LEU A 82 20.42 -8.28 -1.81
N ALA A 83 21.22 -7.22 -1.69
CA ALA A 83 21.11 -6.27 -0.59
C ALA A 83 20.09 -5.18 -0.95
N VAL A 84 19.13 -4.94 -0.06
CA VAL A 84 18.12 -3.87 -0.19
C VAL A 84 18.33 -2.84 0.91
N ARG A 85 18.46 -1.58 0.51
CA ARG A 85 18.56 -0.43 1.42
C ARG A 85 17.35 0.46 1.20
N VAL A 86 16.64 0.72 2.29
CA VAL A 86 15.36 1.43 2.24
C VAL A 86 15.60 2.86 2.71
N LEU A 87 15.29 3.81 1.85
CA LEU A 87 15.39 5.24 2.12
C LEU A 87 13.99 5.85 2.15
N VAL A 88 13.79 6.87 2.97
CA VAL A 88 12.53 7.63 3.05
C VAL A 88 12.79 9.12 2.94
N LEU A 89 11.89 9.82 2.23
CA LEU A 89 11.87 11.29 2.18
C LEU A 89 10.61 11.79 2.89
N GLY A 90 10.79 12.63 3.90
CA GLY A 90 9.71 13.08 4.78
C GLY A 90 9.45 12.14 5.96
N GLU A 91 8.27 12.23 6.55
CA GLU A 91 7.87 11.54 7.79
C GLU A 91 6.48 10.92 7.66
N GLY A 92 6.16 10.00 8.59
CA GLY A 92 4.85 9.38 8.67
C GLY A 92 4.62 8.20 7.71
N PRO A 93 3.45 7.54 7.82
CA PRO A 93 3.14 6.31 7.07
C PRO A 93 3.01 6.55 5.56
N ASP A 94 2.70 7.78 5.15
CA ASP A 94 2.48 8.15 3.76
C ASP A 94 3.73 8.64 3.03
N ALA A 95 4.89 8.66 3.70
CA ALA A 95 6.14 9.01 3.04
C ALA A 95 6.53 7.98 1.96
N THR A 96 6.83 8.47 0.76
CA THR A 96 7.38 7.70 -0.35
C THR A 96 8.72 7.10 0.05
N LYS A 97 8.92 5.83 -0.29
CA LYS A 97 10.18 5.12 -0.01
C LYS A 97 10.91 4.79 -1.29
N LEU A 98 12.22 4.91 -1.25
CA LEU A 98 13.13 4.49 -2.30
C LEU A 98 13.91 3.28 -1.81
N LYS A 99 13.85 2.17 -2.55
CA LYS A 99 14.58 0.94 -2.25
C LYS A 99 15.73 0.83 -3.23
N LEU A 100 16.94 0.98 -2.74
CA LEU A 100 18.16 0.83 -3.52
C LEU A 100 18.65 -0.61 -3.43
N MET A 101 18.98 -1.17 -4.59
CA MET A 101 19.30 -2.58 -4.77
C MET A 101 20.55 -2.69 -5.64
N GLN A 102 21.46 -3.60 -5.32
CA GLN A 102 22.58 -3.95 -6.20
C GLN A 102 22.68 -5.47 -6.33
N VAL A 103 22.72 -5.95 -7.57
CA VAL A 103 22.93 -7.38 -7.86
C VAL A 103 24.43 -7.65 -7.93
N ALA A 104 24.94 -8.49 -7.03
CA ALA A 104 26.36 -8.71 -6.86
C ALA A 104 27.05 -9.28 -8.12
N GLY A 105 28.19 -8.68 -8.50
CA GLY A 105 28.97 -9.12 -9.65
C GLY A 105 28.23 -9.00 -10.98
N THR A 106 27.35 -8.00 -11.11
CA THR A 106 26.70 -7.66 -12.38
C THR A 106 27.08 -6.26 -12.79
N THR A 107 27.15 -6.02 -14.09
CA THR A 107 27.24 -4.68 -14.66
C THR A 107 25.86 -4.37 -15.24
N PRO A 108 25.19 -3.29 -14.83
CA PRO A 108 23.93 -2.89 -15.46
C PRO A 108 24.15 -2.73 -16.96
N LYS A 109 23.20 -3.23 -17.77
CA LYS A 109 23.21 -2.93 -19.20
C LYS A 109 23.16 -1.41 -19.36
N GLY A 110 24.07 -0.85 -20.16
CA GLY A 110 24.04 0.57 -20.48
C GLY A 110 22.70 0.93 -21.10
N ALA A 111 22.21 2.13 -20.80
CA ALA A 111 20.98 2.63 -21.39
C ALA A 111 21.16 2.72 -22.92
N ASP A 112 20.21 2.18 -23.67
CA ASP A 112 20.19 2.15 -25.15
C ASP A 112 19.26 3.23 -25.73
N ASN A 113 19.13 4.34 -25.00
CA ASN A 113 18.24 5.46 -25.30
C ASN A 113 18.82 6.50 -26.27
#